data_AF-A0A6P0Y0V2-F1
#
_entry.id   AF-A0A6P0Y0V2-F1
#
_cell.length_a   1.000
_cell.length_b   1.000
_cell.length_c   1.000
_cell.angle_alpha   90.00
_cell.angle_beta   90.00
_cell.angle_gamma   90.00
#
_symmetry.space_group_name_H-M   'P 1'
#
loop_
_entity.id
_entity.type
_entity.pdbx_description
1 polymer ?
#
loop_
_entity_poly.entity_id
_entity_poly.type
_entity_poly.pdbx_seq_one_letter_code
_entity_poly.pdbx_strand_id
1 'polypeptide(L)'
;MPLPHSEIEKLFEALLDAYRDYSKLQIMVRFKLGENLERFAGRGGLETVIFNLIESVEARGKLERLIVGAYEQNPDNPELKKFYETVFKNFKQRKIVDSDVTSKDFGPNIDWRGKTEEIELQRFFKKQPNWYDVGFLQRIIEQAKSVCRVDLPTLNITATGVLIASKYVLTNYHVLTPNDKNNPELNAKNVRLNFVFFSLNDGRETQSKSFFLNSENPIIASSPVAELDYVLLQLEETFTQAFNSDDRTIKPAQWEANISPSEADSINILQHPNGESMSRIRATFKK
;
A
#
# COMPACT_ATOMS: atom_id res chain seq x y z
N MET A 1 -2.03 7.38 19.49
CA MET A 1 -2.58 6.90 20.78
C MET A 1 -1.46 6.95 21.80
N PRO A 2 -1.65 7.51 23.01
CA PRO A 2 -0.60 7.63 24.03
C PRO A 2 -0.22 6.24 24.57
N LEU A 3 1.07 6.05 24.90
CA LEU A 3 1.55 4.82 25.54
C LEU A 3 1.40 4.93 27.07
N PRO A 4 1.09 3.83 27.78
CA PRO A 4 1.15 3.84 29.24
C PRO A 4 2.60 4.07 29.69
N HIS A 5 2.79 4.69 30.87
CA HIS A 5 4.10 5.11 31.36
C HIS A 5 5.16 3.99 31.37
N SER A 6 4.77 2.78 31.75
CA SER A 6 5.64 1.59 31.75
C SER A 6 6.07 1.10 30.37
N GLU A 7 5.39 1.50 29.30
CA GLU A 7 5.81 1.23 27.91
C GLU A 7 6.69 2.36 27.37
N ILE A 8 6.53 3.59 27.88
CA ILE A 8 7.41 4.72 27.56
C ILE A 8 8.82 4.47 28.10
N GLU A 9 8.96 3.96 29.32
CA GLU A 9 10.26 3.58 29.91
C GLU A 9 10.97 2.51 29.06
N LYS A 10 10.25 1.48 28.63
CA LYS A 10 10.84 0.42 27.77
C LYS A 10 11.23 0.93 26.39
N LEU A 11 10.46 1.87 25.81
CA LEU A 11 10.83 2.53 24.56
C LEU A 11 12.12 3.33 24.74
N PHE A 12 12.23 4.07 25.85
CA PHE A 12 13.41 4.84 26.18
C PHE A 12 14.66 3.96 26.27
N GLU A 13 14.60 2.86 27.03
CA GLU A 13 15.71 1.90 27.16
C GLU A 13 16.09 1.28 25.81
N ALA A 14 15.10 0.87 25.01
CA ALA A 14 15.32 0.29 23.70
C ALA A 14 15.99 1.28 22.71
N LEU A 15 15.59 2.56 22.73
CA LEU A 15 16.21 3.58 21.88
C LEU A 15 17.63 3.91 22.35
N LEU A 16 17.87 3.97 23.67
CA LEU A 16 19.19 4.21 24.23
C LEU A 16 20.16 3.09 23.82
N ASP A 17 19.70 1.83 23.88
CA ASP A 17 20.50 0.67 23.49
C ASP A 17 20.77 0.62 21.98
N ALA A 18 19.74 0.91 21.16
CA ALA A 18 19.84 0.86 19.70
C ALA A 18 20.61 2.04 19.08
N TYR A 19 20.60 3.20 19.74
CA TYR A 19 21.18 4.45 19.22
C TYR A 19 22.15 5.08 20.21
N ARG A 20 23.17 4.32 20.62
CA ARG A 20 24.26 4.77 21.53
C ARG A 20 25.12 5.93 21.00
N ASP A 21 24.87 6.36 19.76
CA ASP A 21 25.58 7.43 19.09
C ASP A 21 24.59 8.52 18.64
N TYR A 22 24.88 9.77 19.00
CA TYR A 22 24.02 10.91 18.71
C TYR A 22 23.80 11.09 17.21
N SER A 23 24.84 10.92 16.39
CA SER A 23 24.74 11.06 14.93
C SER A 23 23.88 9.96 14.32
N LYS A 24 23.94 8.72 14.82
CA LYS A 24 23.03 7.64 14.40
C LYS A 24 21.58 7.96 14.72
N LEU A 25 21.30 8.49 15.92
CA LEU A 25 19.96 8.93 16.29
C LEU A 25 19.49 10.08 15.39
N GLN A 26 20.37 11.04 15.09
CA GLN A 26 20.08 12.18 14.22
C GLN A 26 19.74 11.73 12.80
N ILE A 27 20.48 10.77 12.24
CA ILE A 27 20.22 10.15 10.95
C ILE A 27 18.84 9.49 10.95
N MET A 28 18.53 8.68 11.97
CA MET A 28 17.23 8.01 12.08
C MET A 28 16.08 9.02 12.12
N VAL A 29 16.17 10.05 12.96
CA VAL A 29 15.14 11.10 13.06
C VAL A 29 15.01 11.87 11.74
N ARG A 30 16.12 12.18 11.07
CA ARG A 30 16.10 12.91 9.80
C ARG A 30 15.43 12.11 8.69
N PHE A 31 15.84 10.85 8.49
CA PHE A 31 15.35 10.05 7.37
C PHE A 31 14.00 9.39 7.63
N LYS A 32 13.72 8.95 8.86
CA LYS A 32 12.48 8.23 9.18
C LYS A 32 11.35 9.16 9.61
N LEU A 33 11.67 10.21 10.38
CA LEU A 33 10.67 11.15 10.88
C LEU A 33 10.57 12.42 10.00
N GLY A 34 11.57 12.70 9.17
CA GLY A 34 11.63 13.94 8.38
C GLY A 34 11.98 15.18 9.21
N GLU A 35 12.38 14.99 10.46
CA GLU A 35 12.56 16.06 11.46
C GLU A 35 14.05 16.37 11.69
N ASN A 36 14.36 17.51 12.28
CA ASN A 36 15.72 17.84 12.73
C ASN A 36 15.83 17.54 14.23
N LEU A 37 16.68 16.59 14.62
CA LEU A 37 16.81 16.14 16.02
C LEU A 37 17.09 17.29 17.00
N GLU A 38 18.00 18.21 16.66
CA GLU A 38 18.37 19.32 17.54
C GLU A 38 17.21 20.30 17.74
N ARG A 39 16.48 20.62 16.68
CA ARG A 39 15.28 21.45 16.75
C ARG A 39 14.16 20.77 17.52
N PHE A 40 14.12 19.44 17.48
CA PHE A 40 13.00 18.65 17.97
C PHE A 40 13.19 18.20 19.43
N ALA A 41 14.42 17.89 19.84
CA ALA A 41 14.75 17.33 21.16
C ALA A 41 15.89 18.08 21.88
N GLY A 42 16.52 19.07 21.23
CA GLY A 42 17.65 19.83 21.75
C GLY A 42 19.02 19.17 21.54
N ARG A 43 20.05 19.78 22.13
CA ARG A 43 21.40 19.22 22.28
C ARG A 43 21.67 18.94 23.76
N GLY A 44 22.39 17.87 24.05
CA GLY A 44 22.74 17.49 25.42
C GLY A 44 23.19 16.04 25.51
N GLY A 45 23.12 15.47 26.71
CA GLY A 45 23.34 14.04 26.92
C GLY A 45 22.34 13.19 26.13
N LEU A 46 22.79 12.06 25.59
CA LEU A 46 21.98 11.20 24.73
C LEU A 46 20.69 10.74 25.41
N GLU A 47 20.74 10.41 26.69
CA GLU A 47 19.56 10.10 27.52
C GLU A 47 18.54 11.24 27.49
N THR A 48 18.96 12.46 27.82
CA THR A 48 18.08 13.64 27.81
C THR A 48 17.49 13.89 26.42
N VAL A 49 18.28 13.71 25.36
CA VAL A 49 17.84 13.90 23.98
C VAL A 49 16.79 12.85 23.58
N ILE A 50 17.00 11.58 23.95
CA ILE A 50 16.04 10.51 23.67
C ILE A 50 14.74 10.73 24.44
N PHE A 51 14.82 11.13 25.71
CA PHE A 51 13.64 11.45 26.52
C PHE A 51 12.82 12.57 25.86
N ASN A 52 13.46 13.71 25.55
CA ASN A 52 12.80 14.85 24.91
C ASN A 52 12.23 14.50 23.53
N LEU A 53 12.90 13.62 22.78
CA LEU A 53 12.42 13.11 21.50
C LEU A 53 11.11 12.35 21.69
N ILE A 54 11.03 11.45 22.66
CA ILE A 54 9.83 10.66 22.96
C ILE A 54 8.66 11.58 23.34
N GLU A 55 8.85 12.51 24.28
CA GLU A 55 7.81 13.47 24.69
C GLU A 55 7.32 14.29 23.48
N SER A 56 8.24 14.77 22.65
CA SER A 56 7.92 15.62 21.51
C SER A 56 7.20 14.86 20.39
N VAL A 57 7.51 13.58 20.16
CA VAL A 57 6.74 12.78 19.19
C VAL A 57 5.39 12.35 19.74
N GLU A 58 5.28 12.09 21.05
CA GLU A 58 4.02 11.72 21.69
C GLU A 58 3.02 12.87 21.63
N ALA A 59 3.46 14.08 22.02
CA ALA A 59 2.63 15.29 21.96
C ALA A 59 2.11 15.60 20.55
N ARG A 60 2.81 15.12 19.50
CA ARG A 60 2.45 15.32 18.09
C ARG A 60 1.77 14.11 17.45
N GLY A 61 1.48 13.06 18.22
CA GLY A 61 0.88 11.82 17.72
C GLY A 61 1.76 11.02 16.76
N LYS A 62 3.08 11.27 16.75
CA LYS A 62 4.08 10.62 15.88
C LYS A 62 4.82 9.47 16.54
N LEU A 63 4.39 9.03 17.73
CA LEU A 63 5.05 7.99 18.52
C LEU A 63 5.20 6.66 17.77
N GLU A 64 4.17 6.25 17.02
CA GLU A 64 4.21 5.05 16.17
C GLU A 64 5.30 5.18 15.08
N ARG A 65 5.41 6.35 14.46
CA ARG A 65 6.44 6.62 13.44
C ARG A 65 7.86 6.59 14.02
N LEU A 66 8.05 7.02 15.27
CA LEU A 66 9.32 6.89 15.97
C LEU A 66 9.69 5.42 16.19
N ILE A 67 8.77 4.63 16.74
CA ILE A 67 8.98 3.20 17.04
C ILE A 67 9.32 2.42 15.77
N VAL A 68 8.53 2.61 14.72
CA VAL A 68 8.69 1.94 13.43
C VAL A 68 10.00 2.38 12.75
N GLY A 69 10.24 3.69 12.64
CA GLY A 69 11.43 4.23 12.00
C GLY A 69 12.72 3.80 12.70
N ALA A 70 12.71 3.79 14.04
CA ALA A 70 13.83 3.32 14.84
C ALA A 70 14.13 1.84 14.57
N TYR A 71 13.11 0.99 14.54
CA TYR A 71 13.30 -0.45 14.32
C TYR A 71 13.86 -0.74 12.92
N GLU A 72 13.38 -0.09 11.87
CA GLU A 72 13.84 -0.36 10.50
C GLU A 72 15.28 0.05 10.22
N GLN A 73 15.72 1.12 10.86
CA GLN A 73 17.07 1.61 10.71
C GLN A 73 18.06 0.76 11.52
N ASN A 74 17.58 0.03 12.55
CA ASN A 74 18.39 -0.88 13.36
C ASN A 74 17.59 -2.14 13.78
N PRO A 75 17.24 -3.04 12.84
CA PRO A 75 16.34 -4.18 13.11
C PRO A 75 17.01 -5.31 13.89
N ASP A 76 18.35 -5.32 13.89
CA ASP A 76 19.16 -6.33 14.57
C ASP A 76 19.34 -6.02 16.07
N ASN A 77 18.89 -4.86 16.55
CA ASN A 77 18.92 -4.53 17.98
C ASN A 77 17.85 -5.34 18.76
N PRO A 78 18.25 -6.15 19.75
CA PRO A 78 17.34 -7.08 20.43
C PRO A 78 16.29 -6.39 21.31
N GLU A 79 16.66 -5.32 22.02
CA GLU A 79 15.72 -4.59 22.91
C GLU A 79 14.69 -3.83 22.10
N LEU A 80 15.11 -3.18 21.01
CA LEU A 80 14.21 -2.49 20.09
C LEU A 80 13.26 -3.45 19.39
N LYS A 81 13.75 -4.63 18.97
CA LYS A 81 12.92 -5.68 18.39
C LYS A 81 11.88 -6.20 19.38
N LYS A 82 12.28 -6.46 20.63
CA LYS A 82 11.40 -6.95 21.70
C LYS A 82 10.31 -5.92 22.05
N PHE A 83 10.69 -4.65 22.15
CA PHE A 83 9.75 -3.57 22.39
C PHE A 83 8.74 -3.43 21.22
N TYR A 84 9.25 -3.41 19.99
CA TYR A 84 8.47 -3.40 18.77
C TYR A 84 7.48 -4.58 18.75
N GLU A 85 7.91 -5.82 19.00
CA GLU A 85 7.02 -6.98 19.07
C GLU A 85 5.91 -6.86 20.13
N THR A 86 6.18 -6.20 21.26
CA THR A 86 5.24 -6.08 22.40
C THR A 86 4.14 -5.08 22.09
N VAL A 87 4.50 -3.89 21.64
CA VAL A 87 3.53 -2.84 21.26
C VAL A 87 2.63 -3.31 20.12
N PHE A 88 3.18 -4.07 19.15
CA PHE A 88 2.43 -4.58 18.01
C PHE A 88 1.45 -5.72 18.33
N LYS A 89 1.77 -6.57 19.31
CA LYS A 89 0.82 -7.59 19.81
C LYS A 89 -0.42 -6.93 20.44
N ASN A 90 -0.23 -5.83 21.16
CA ASN A 90 -1.32 -5.08 21.80
C ASN A 90 -2.25 -4.42 20.75
N PHE A 91 -1.73 -4.02 19.58
CA PHE A 91 -2.55 -3.50 18.48
C PHE A 91 -3.43 -4.58 17.81
N LYS A 92 -2.98 -5.85 17.75
CA LYS A 92 -3.79 -6.96 17.22
C LYS A 92 -5.01 -7.27 18.09
N GLN A 93 -4.86 -7.26 19.41
CA GLN A 93 -5.94 -7.65 20.33
C GLN A 93 -7.09 -6.63 20.38
N ARG A 94 -6.80 -5.33 20.23
CA ARG A 94 -7.84 -4.28 20.24
C ARG A 94 -8.69 -4.24 18.97
N LYS A 95 -8.15 -4.71 17.83
CA LYS A 95 -8.86 -4.66 16.54
C LYS A 95 -9.82 -5.83 16.29
N ILE A 96 -9.69 -6.93 17.05
CA ILE A 96 -10.52 -8.13 16.94
C ILE A 96 -11.86 -7.97 17.67
N VAL A 97 -11.95 -7.07 18.65
CA VAL A 97 -13.18 -6.86 19.44
C VAL A 97 -14.16 -5.89 18.75
N ASP A 98 -13.69 -5.10 17.78
CA ASP A 98 -14.49 -4.07 17.09
C ASP A 98 -14.98 -4.47 15.68
N SER A 99 -14.71 -5.71 15.22
CA SER A 99 -15.09 -6.13 13.87
C SER A 99 -16.24 -7.14 13.86
N ASP A 100 -17.45 -6.65 14.13
CA ASP A 100 -18.68 -7.22 13.57
C ASP A 100 -18.71 -6.96 12.06
N VAL A 101 -17.87 -7.67 11.30
CA VAL A 101 -17.92 -7.66 9.83
C VAL A 101 -18.61 -8.94 9.38
N THR A 102 -19.91 -8.80 9.12
CA THR A 102 -20.65 -9.72 8.24
C THR A 102 -19.88 -9.86 6.92
N SER A 103 -19.64 -11.10 6.50
CA SER A 103 -18.92 -11.45 5.28
C SER A 103 -19.63 -10.86 4.07
N LYS A 104 -19.18 -9.70 3.59
CA LYS A 104 -19.49 -9.22 2.26
C LYS A 104 -18.54 -9.89 1.27
N ASP A 105 -19.12 -10.38 0.18
CA ASP A 105 -18.44 -11.06 -0.91
C ASP A 105 -17.63 -10.02 -1.72
N PHE A 106 -16.31 -10.15 -1.79
CA PHE A 106 -15.38 -9.10 -2.25
C PHE A 106 -14.77 -9.37 -3.64
N GLY A 107 -15.35 -10.24 -4.46
CA GLY A 107 -14.88 -10.50 -5.82
C GLY A 107 -15.04 -11.96 -6.24
N PRO A 108 -14.66 -12.33 -7.47
CA PRO A 108 -14.77 -13.72 -7.91
C PRO A 108 -13.89 -14.64 -7.06
N ASN A 109 -14.35 -15.88 -6.85
CA ASN A 109 -13.53 -16.93 -6.27
C ASN A 109 -12.26 -17.10 -7.13
N ILE A 110 -11.09 -16.98 -6.51
CA ILE A 110 -9.82 -17.14 -7.22
C ILE A 110 -9.64 -18.62 -7.55
N ASP A 111 -9.80 -18.98 -8.82
CA ASP A 111 -9.62 -20.34 -9.34
C ASP A 111 -8.12 -20.65 -9.49
N TRP A 112 -7.58 -21.42 -8.53
CA TRP A 112 -6.17 -21.78 -8.49
C TRP A 112 -5.84 -22.87 -9.52
N ARG A 113 -5.03 -22.55 -10.53
CA ARG A 113 -4.60 -23.49 -11.61
C ARG A 113 -3.20 -24.08 -11.41
N GLY A 114 -2.64 -24.02 -10.20
CA GLY A 114 -1.31 -24.56 -9.87
C GLY A 114 -1.31 -26.08 -9.62
N LYS A 115 -0.12 -26.69 -9.59
CA LYS A 115 0.04 -28.12 -9.28
C LYS A 115 -0.35 -28.41 -7.83
N THR A 116 -1.42 -29.19 -7.64
CA THR A 116 -1.92 -29.65 -6.34
C THR A 116 -1.27 -30.98 -6.00
N GLU A 117 -0.15 -30.96 -5.26
CA GLU A 117 0.33 -32.19 -4.61
C GLU A 117 -0.17 -32.18 -3.16
N GLU A 118 -1.15 -33.06 -2.91
CA GLU A 118 -1.60 -33.42 -1.57
C GLU A 118 -0.44 -34.01 -0.77
N ILE A 119 0.01 -33.28 0.25
CA ILE A 119 0.39 -33.71 1.61
C ILE A 119 1.31 -32.62 2.17
N GLU A 120 0.80 -31.78 3.08
CA GLU A 120 1.59 -31.13 4.15
C GLU A 120 0.68 -30.31 5.11
N LEU A 121 -0.40 -30.94 5.60
CA LEU A 121 -1.30 -30.37 6.61
C LEU A 121 -0.64 -30.05 7.98
N GLN A 122 0.66 -30.33 8.16
CA GLN A 122 1.44 -29.97 9.36
C GLN A 122 2.49 -28.85 9.15
N ARG A 123 2.54 -28.22 7.96
CA ARG A 123 3.32 -26.97 7.75
C ARG A 123 2.49 -25.69 7.91
N PHE A 124 1.19 -25.82 8.14
CA PHE A 124 0.21 -24.74 8.32
C PHE A 124 0.47 -23.77 9.49
N PHE A 125 1.48 -24.01 10.34
CA PHE A 125 1.83 -23.13 11.46
C PHE A 125 3.34 -22.93 11.66
N LYS A 126 4.11 -22.58 10.61
CA LYS A 126 5.44 -21.97 10.84
C LYS A 126 5.64 -20.63 10.14
N LYS A 127 5.74 -19.62 11.03
CA LYS A 127 6.30 -18.27 10.92
C LYS A 127 5.61 -17.34 9.92
N GLN A 128 4.58 -16.66 10.40
CA GLN A 128 4.32 -15.28 9.97
C GLN A 128 5.40 -14.37 10.54
N PRO A 129 6.27 -13.72 9.75
CA PRO A 129 6.60 -12.34 10.03
C PRO A 129 5.45 -11.52 9.46
N ASN A 130 4.46 -11.22 10.29
CA ASN A 130 3.39 -10.29 9.93
C ASN A 130 3.92 -8.84 10.06
N TRP A 131 5.03 -8.56 9.39
CA TRP A 131 5.74 -7.28 9.46
C TRP A 131 5.49 -6.51 8.15
N TYR A 132 4.70 -5.45 8.25
CA TYR A 132 4.66 -4.41 7.24
C TYR A 132 5.71 -3.37 7.65
N ASP A 133 6.97 -3.60 7.26
CA ASP A 133 8.05 -2.58 7.30
C ASP A 133 7.56 -1.29 6.59
N VAL A 134 8.03 -0.09 6.95
CA VAL A 134 7.80 1.15 6.17
C VAL A 134 8.33 0.96 4.77
N GLY A 135 9.37 0.15 4.56
CA GLY A 135 9.72 -0.31 3.20
C GLY A 135 8.53 -0.96 2.50
N PHE A 136 7.76 -1.81 3.19
CA PHE A 136 6.52 -2.39 2.67
C PHE A 136 5.38 -1.36 2.54
N LEU A 137 5.19 -0.45 3.50
CA LEU A 137 4.16 0.61 3.40
C LEU A 137 4.47 1.59 2.27
N GLN A 138 5.73 1.97 2.11
CA GLN A 138 6.24 2.77 1.01
C GLN A 138 6.05 2.03 -0.31
N ARG A 139 6.33 0.72 -0.38
CA ARG A 139 5.99 -0.09 -1.56
C ARG A 139 4.49 -0.07 -1.86
N ILE A 140 3.62 -0.21 -0.86
CA ILE A 140 2.16 -0.10 -1.06
C ILE A 140 1.79 1.30 -1.56
N ILE A 141 2.33 2.36 -0.97
CA ILE A 141 2.04 3.74 -1.38
C ILE A 141 2.54 4.00 -2.81
N GLU A 142 3.72 3.50 -3.17
CA GLU A 142 4.26 3.61 -4.52
C GLU A 142 3.42 2.81 -5.53
N GLN A 143 2.98 1.59 -5.18
CA GLN A 143 2.10 0.79 -6.05
C GLN A 143 0.67 1.36 -6.13
N ALA A 144 0.19 2.04 -5.08
CA ALA A 144 -1.08 2.74 -5.14
C ALA A 144 -1.10 3.83 -6.22
N LYS A 145 0.05 4.44 -6.53
CA LYS A 145 0.16 5.44 -7.61
C LYS A 145 -0.07 4.85 -9.00
N SER A 146 0.08 3.54 -9.20
CA SER A 146 -0.20 2.88 -10.48
C SER A 146 -1.66 2.49 -10.64
N VAL A 147 -2.46 2.56 -9.58
CA VAL A 147 -3.87 2.19 -9.60
C VAL A 147 -4.72 3.41 -9.91
N CYS A 148 -5.65 3.27 -10.84
CA CYS A 148 -6.61 4.30 -11.21
C CYS A 148 -8.04 3.78 -11.12
N ARG A 149 -8.98 4.72 -10.96
CA ARG A 149 -10.40 4.46 -11.11
C ARG A 149 -10.81 4.63 -12.57
N VAL A 150 -11.46 3.62 -13.13
CA VAL A 150 -11.98 3.59 -14.50
C VAL A 150 -13.47 3.93 -14.43
N ASP A 151 -13.86 5.10 -14.92
CA ASP A 151 -15.25 5.53 -14.94
C ASP A 151 -15.80 5.39 -16.37
N LEU A 152 -16.97 4.76 -16.50
CA LEU A 152 -17.78 4.72 -17.72
C LEU A 152 -19.12 5.44 -17.45
N PRO A 153 -19.16 6.78 -17.62
CA PRO A 153 -20.33 7.58 -17.24
C PRO A 153 -21.61 7.17 -17.99
N THR A 154 -21.48 6.78 -19.26
CA THR A 154 -22.61 6.38 -20.11
C THR A 154 -23.31 5.11 -19.61
N LEU A 155 -22.57 4.24 -18.92
CA LEU A 155 -23.07 2.98 -18.38
C LEU A 155 -23.25 3.03 -16.86
N ASN A 156 -22.90 4.14 -16.22
CA ASN A 156 -22.84 4.28 -14.77
C ASN A 156 -22.01 3.17 -14.09
N ILE A 157 -20.91 2.78 -14.73
CA ILE A 157 -19.99 1.75 -14.23
C ILE A 157 -18.73 2.41 -13.71
N THR A 158 -18.24 1.90 -12.59
CA THR A 158 -16.93 2.25 -12.08
C THR A 158 -16.13 0.98 -11.81
N ALA A 159 -14.86 0.99 -12.18
CA ALA A 159 -13.96 -0.15 -12.06
C ALA A 159 -12.55 0.28 -11.63
N THR A 160 -11.68 -0.71 -11.42
CA THR A 160 -10.27 -0.49 -11.10
C THR A 160 -9.42 -0.77 -12.34
N GLY A 161 -8.44 0.10 -12.61
CA GLY A 161 -7.44 -0.08 -13.64
C GLY A 161 -6.04 0.03 -13.04
N VAL A 162 -5.07 -0.62 -13.69
CA VAL A 162 -3.66 -0.60 -13.28
C VAL A 162 -2.80 -0.15 -14.45
N LEU A 163 -2.06 0.93 -14.27
CA LEU A 163 -1.06 1.38 -15.23
C LEU A 163 0.12 0.40 -15.24
N ILE A 164 0.36 -0.30 -16.35
CA ILE A 164 1.44 -1.32 -16.46
C ILE A 164 2.64 -0.83 -17.26
N ALA A 165 2.50 0.26 -18.00
CA ALA A 165 3.57 0.94 -18.73
C ALA A 165 3.20 2.42 -18.93
N SER A 166 4.09 3.22 -19.53
CA SER A 166 3.97 4.69 -19.61
C SER A 166 2.67 5.23 -20.20
N LYS A 167 1.92 4.42 -20.96
CA LYS A 167 0.64 4.80 -21.56
C LYS A 167 -0.39 3.68 -21.62
N TYR A 168 -0.17 2.59 -20.87
CA TYR A 168 -1.00 1.39 -20.98
C TYR A 168 -1.61 1.02 -19.64
N VAL A 169 -2.94 0.94 -19.60
CA VAL A 169 -3.73 0.58 -18.42
C VAL A 169 -4.40 -0.76 -18.66
N LEU A 170 -4.26 -1.68 -17.72
CA LEU A 170 -4.92 -2.98 -17.71
C LEU A 170 -6.17 -2.91 -16.82
N THR A 171 -7.28 -3.44 -17.30
CA THR A 171 -8.50 -3.67 -16.51
C THR A 171 -9.22 -4.92 -17.04
N ASN A 172 -10.33 -5.32 -16.42
CA ASN A 172 -11.11 -6.47 -16.87
C ASN A 172 -11.91 -6.16 -18.13
N TYR A 173 -12.08 -7.15 -19.01
CA TYR A 173 -12.83 -6.97 -20.26
C TYR A 173 -14.32 -6.69 -20.02
N HIS A 174 -14.92 -7.38 -19.04
CA HIS A 174 -16.33 -7.19 -18.67
C HIS A 174 -16.67 -5.74 -18.25
N VAL A 175 -15.70 -4.93 -17.87
CA VAL A 175 -15.89 -3.50 -17.55
C VAL A 175 -16.39 -2.74 -18.78
N LEU A 176 -15.88 -3.06 -19.97
CA LEU A 176 -16.32 -2.46 -21.23
C LEU A 176 -17.53 -3.17 -21.84
N THR A 177 -17.76 -4.44 -21.49
CA THR A 177 -18.87 -5.25 -22.00
C THR A 177 -19.72 -5.83 -20.87
N PRO A 178 -20.40 -5.00 -20.07
CA PRO A 178 -21.24 -5.50 -18.97
C PRO A 178 -22.44 -6.31 -19.48
N ASN A 179 -22.86 -6.09 -20.73
CA ASN A 179 -23.91 -6.83 -21.42
C ASN A 179 -23.41 -7.25 -22.81
N ASP A 180 -23.79 -8.44 -23.29
CA ASP A 180 -23.38 -9.03 -24.58
C ASP A 180 -23.74 -8.20 -25.83
N LYS A 181 -24.59 -7.18 -25.68
CA LYS A 181 -25.01 -6.29 -26.78
C LYS A 181 -24.12 -5.04 -26.93
N ASN A 182 -23.15 -4.86 -26.05
CA ASN A 182 -22.33 -3.65 -26.01
C ASN A 182 -21.11 -3.76 -26.92
N ASN A 183 -20.85 -2.69 -27.69
CA ASN A 183 -19.64 -2.57 -28.49
C ASN A 183 -18.51 -1.98 -27.61
N PRO A 184 -17.43 -2.72 -27.32
CA PRO A 184 -16.37 -2.27 -26.44
C PRO A 184 -15.63 -1.04 -26.98
N GLU A 185 -15.48 -0.91 -28.29
CA GLU A 185 -14.83 0.25 -28.92
C GLU A 185 -15.61 1.54 -28.70
N LEU A 186 -16.95 1.49 -28.75
CA LEU A 186 -17.82 2.63 -28.49
C LEU A 186 -17.76 3.04 -27.01
N ASN A 187 -17.71 2.06 -26.10
CA ASN A 187 -17.62 2.31 -24.67
C ASN A 187 -16.26 2.89 -24.29
N ALA A 188 -15.18 2.39 -24.91
CA ALA A 188 -13.82 2.88 -24.68
C ALA A 188 -13.67 4.38 -24.97
N LYS A 189 -14.40 4.93 -25.95
CA LYS A 189 -14.38 6.38 -26.26
C LYS A 189 -14.87 7.27 -25.11
N ASN A 190 -15.66 6.72 -24.19
CA ASN A 190 -16.23 7.47 -23.06
C ASN A 190 -15.55 7.15 -21.72
N VAL A 191 -14.51 6.32 -21.74
CA VAL A 191 -13.77 5.96 -20.53
C VAL A 191 -13.01 7.17 -20.01
N ARG A 192 -13.12 7.38 -18.69
CA ARG A 192 -12.30 8.34 -17.94
C ARG A 192 -11.46 7.60 -16.92
N LEU A 193 -10.16 7.85 -16.94
CA LEU A 193 -9.19 7.28 -16.00
C LEU A 193 -8.84 8.32 -14.95
N ASN A 194 -9.12 8.04 -13.69
CA ASN A 194 -8.86 8.96 -12.58
C ASN A 194 -7.74 8.42 -11.69
N PHE A 195 -6.64 9.15 -11.61
CA PHE A 195 -5.53 8.87 -10.72
C PHE A 195 -5.62 9.75 -9.48
N VAL A 196 -5.52 9.14 -8.31
CA VAL A 196 -5.58 9.82 -7.01
C VAL A 196 -4.16 10.05 -6.49
N PHE A 197 -3.85 11.30 -6.13
CA PHE A 197 -2.58 11.66 -5.50
C PHE A 197 -2.74 11.77 -3.98
N PHE A 198 -1.96 10.96 -3.26
CA PHE A 198 -1.85 11.02 -1.81
C PHE A 198 -0.80 12.06 -1.40
N SER A 199 -1.14 12.91 -0.43
CA SER A 199 -0.15 13.76 0.22
C SER A 199 0.79 12.93 1.09
N LEU A 200 2.09 13.13 0.90
CA LEU A 200 3.19 12.48 1.64
C LEU A 200 3.12 12.72 3.16
N ASN A 201 2.38 13.75 3.62
CA ASN A 201 2.46 14.23 5.00
C ASN A 201 1.29 13.80 5.90
N ASP A 202 0.14 13.44 5.33
CA ASP A 202 -1.06 13.11 6.10
C ASP A 202 -1.92 12.00 5.50
N GLY A 203 -1.51 11.41 4.36
CA GLY A 203 -2.24 10.34 3.70
C GLY A 203 -3.60 10.75 3.15
N ARG A 204 -3.90 12.06 3.12
CA ARG A 204 -5.15 12.58 2.58
C ARG A 204 -5.08 12.62 1.05
N GLU A 205 -6.21 12.29 0.42
CA GLU A 205 -6.41 12.48 -1.01
C GLU A 205 -6.36 13.99 -1.29
N THR A 206 -5.34 14.43 -2.02
CA THR A 206 -5.10 15.88 -2.21
C THR A 206 -5.59 16.40 -3.55
N GLN A 207 -5.54 15.58 -4.61
CA GLN A 207 -6.02 15.94 -5.93
C GLN A 207 -6.22 14.68 -6.77
N SER A 208 -7.28 14.61 -7.56
CA SER A 208 -7.40 13.62 -8.64
C SER A 208 -7.07 14.28 -9.98
N LYS A 209 -6.36 13.55 -10.85
CA LYS A 209 -6.23 13.92 -12.27
C LYS A 209 -6.98 12.92 -13.11
N SER A 210 -7.79 13.44 -14.02
CA SER A 210 -8.54 12.64 -14.98
C SER A 210 -7.88 12.70 -16.35
N PHE A 211 -7.82 11.55 -17.01
CA PHE A 211 -7.31 11.39 -18.37
C PHE A 211 -8.28 10.57 -19.21
N PHE A 212 -8.17 10.71 -20.52
CA PHE A 212 -8.95 9.96 -21.51
C PHE A 212 -8.11 8.90 -22.22
N LEU A 213 -8.78 8.03 -22.97
CA LEU A 213 -8.12 7.08 -23.86
C LEU A 213 -7.73 7.74 -25.18
N ASN A 214 -6.80 7.12 -25.89
CA ASN A 214 -6.43 7.53 -27.25
C ASN A 214 -7.66 7.49 -28.18
N SER A 215 -7.83 8.53 -29.00
CA SER A 215 -9.01 8.70 -29.85
C SER A 215 -9.08 7.74 -31.04
N GLU A 216 -7.93 7.28 -31.53
CA GLU A 216 -7.84 6.41 -32.70
C GLU A 216 -7.78 4.94 -32.30
N ASN A 217 -6.95 4.62 -31.31
CA ASN A 217 -6.70 3.25 -30.87
C ASN A 217 -6.80 3.11 -29.34
N PRO A 218 -8.01 3.15 -28.76
CA PRO A 218 -8.19 3.10 -27.31
C PRO A 218 -7.95 1.70 -26.72
N ILE A 219 -8.15 0.63 -27.50
CA ILE A 219 -8.00 -0.77 -27.07
C ILE A 219 -6.86 -1.40 -27.88
N ILE A 220 -5.82 -1.87 -27.18
CA ILE A 220 -4.61 -2.45 -27.79
C ILE A 220 -4.70 -3.96 -27.89
N ALA A 221 -5.25 -4.58 -26.86
CA ALA A 221 -5.45 -6.02 -26.78
C ALA A 221 -6.60 -6.30 -25.80
N SER A 222 -7.29 -7.41 -26.02
CA SER A 222 -8.33 -7.87 -25.10
C SER A 222 -8.46 -9.39 -25.15
N SER A 223 -9.01 -9.96 -24.09
CA SER A 223 -9.47 -11.34 -24.05
C SER A 223 -10.84 -11.38 -23.37
N PRO A 224 -11.82 -12.10 -23.95
CA PRO A 224 -13.19 -12.10 -23.46
C PRO A 224 -13.33 -12.76 -22.08
N VAL A 225 -14.51 -12.57 -21.47
CA VAL A 225 -14.85 -13.10 -20.13
C VAL A 225 -14.67 -14.61 -20.02
N ALA A 226 -14.92 -15.35 -21.10
CA ALA A 226 -14.80 -16.80 -21.15
C ALA A 226 -13.35 -17.32 -21.10
N GLU A 227 -12.36 -16.44 -21.27
CA GLU A 227 -10.95 -16.79 -21.34
C GLU A 227 -10.16 -16.16 -20.19
N LEU A 228 -9.56 -14.99 -20.43
CA LEU A 228 -8.69 -14.30 -19.47
C LEU A 228 -9.29 -13.00 -18.93
N ASP A 229 -10.43 -12.54 -19.48
CA ASP A 229 -11.17 -11.36 -19.03
C ASP A 229 -10.30 -10.11 -18.80
N TYR A 230 -9.53 -9.71 -19.81
CA TYR A 230 -8.69 -8.50 -19.72
C TYR A 230 -8.89 -7.58 -20.92
N VAL A 231 -8.64 -6.31 -20.70
CA VAL A 231 -8.49 -5.31 -21.76
C VAL A 231 -7.31 -4.39 -21.45
N LEU A 232 -6.47 -4.18 -22.46
CA LEU A 232 -5.33 -3.28 -22.43
C LEU A 232 -5.72 -1.98 -23.13
N LEU A 233 -5.81 -0.91 -22.36
CA LEU A 233 -6.24 0.41 -22.80
C LEU A 233 -5.04 1.33 -23.03
N GLN A 234 -5.08 2.12 -24.09
CA GLN A 234 -4.08 3.14 -24.37
C GLN A 234 -4.57 4.53 -23.94
N LEU A 235 -3.78 5.19 -23.08
CA LEU A 235 -3.99 6.58 -22.66
C LEU A 235 -3.74 7.58 -23.81
N GLU A 236 -4.37 8.75 -23.70
CA GLU A 236 -4.12 9.91 -24.56
C GLU A 236 -2.66 10.41 -24.49
N GLU A 237 -2.20 11.13 -25.52
CA GLU A 237 -0.80 11.57 -25.62
C GLU A 237 -0.41 12.61 -24.56
N THR A 238 -1.36 13.46 -24.13
CA THR A 238 -1.16 14.48 -23.08
C THR A 238 -0.74 13.85 -21.75
N PHE A 239 -1.15 12.60 -21.48
CA PHE A 239 -0.69 11.84 -20.32
C PHE A 239 0.83 11.69 -20.30
N THR A 240 1.46 11.44 -21.46
CA THR A 240 2.92 11.25 -21.55
C THR A 240 3.68 12.53 -21.20
N GLN A 241 3.08 13.69 -21.45
CA GLN A 241 3.66 15.00 -21.08
C GLN A 241 3.52 15.26 -19.57
N ALA A 242 2.38 14.88 -18.98
CA ALA A 242 2.15 14.94 -17.53
C ALA A 242 3.00 13.94 -16.73
N PHE A 243 3.35 12.80 -17.35
CA PHE A 243 4.22 11.77 -16.77
C PHE A 243 5.65 12.27 -16.51
N ASN A 244 6.15 13.25 -17.28
CA ASN A 244 7.57 13.67 -17.23
C ASN A 244 7.85 14.96 -16.44
N SER A 245 6.84 15.59 -15.83
CA SER A 245 6.92 17.00 -15.38
C SER A 245 6.76 17.25 -13.87
N ASP A 246 6.54 16.24 -13.01
CA ASP A 246 6.33 16.47 -11.57
C ASP A 246 6.85 15.31 -10.68
N ASP A 247 7.39 15.64 -9.50
CA ASP A 247 7.91 14.69 -8.49
C ASP A 247 6.77 13.90 -7.79
N ARG A 248 5.51 14.28 -8.09
CA ARG A 248 4.26 13.58 -7.75
C ARG A 248 3.84 12.60 -8.86
N THR A 249 4.81 11.88 -9.41
CA THR A 249 4.69 11.15 -10.67
C THR A 249 3.86 9.88 -10.51
N ILE A 250 2.79 9.76 -11.31
CA ILE A 250 2.15 8.47 -11.58
C ILE A 250 3.24 7.55 -12.13
N LYS A 251 3.34 6.32 -11.63
CA LYS A 251 4.33 5.34 -12.09
C LYS A 251 3.64 4.07 -12.53
N PRO A 252 4.17 3.35 -13.55
CA PRO A 252 3.68 2.03 -13.88
C PRO A 252 3.92 1.05 -12.72
N ALA A 253 2.98 0.13 -12.55
CA ALA A 253 3.08 -0.99 -11.63
C ALA A 253 4.37 -1.76 -11.94
N GLN A 254 5.18 -1.95 -10.90
CA GLN A 254 6.37 -2.80 -11.01
C GLN A 254 5.93 -4.25 -10.92
N TRP A 255 6.36 -5.08 -11.88
CA TRP A 255 6.08 -6.51 -11.92
C TRP A 255 7.38 -7.29 -12.12
N GLU A 256 7.44 -8.49 -11.55
CA GLU A 256 8.59 -9.38 -11.66
C GLU A 256 8.17 -10.69 -12.33
N ALA A 257 8.75 -11.01 -13.49
CA ALA A 257 8.38 -12.17 -14.31
C ALA A 257 8.60 -13.52 -13.61
N ASN A 258 9.50 -13.57 -12.62
CA ASN A 258 9.96 -14.81 -12.00
C ASN A 258 9.31 -15.08 -10.63
N ILE A 259 8.35 -14.25 -10.21
CA ILE A 259 7.57 -14.52 -8.99
C ILE A 259 6.37 -15.37 -9.37
N SER A 260 6.48 -16.68 -9.11
CA SER A 260 5.30 -17.56 -9.07
C SER A 260 4.77 -17.55 -7.64
N PRO A 261 3.56 -17.03 -7.38
CA PRO A 261 2.97 -17.14 -6.05
C PRO A 261 2.85 -18.62 -5.70
N SER A 262 3.29 -18.96 -4.50
CA SER A 262 3.20 -20.29 -3.91
C SER A 262 1.95 -20.40 -3.04
N GLU A 263 1.46 -21.61 -2.83
CA GLU A 263 0.37 -21.87 -1.89
C GLU A 263 0.77 -21.34 -0.50
N ALA A 264 -0.12 -20.56 0.14
CA ALA A 264 0.09 -19.81 1.39
C ALA A 264 0.80 -18.44 1.30
N ASP A 265 1.15 -17.95 0.11
CA ASP A 265 1.57 -16.56 -0.04
C ASP A 265 0.41 -15.58 0.23
N SER A 266 0.71 -14.49 0.93
CA SER A 266 -0.30 -13.45 1.20
C SER A 266 -0.32 -12.40 0.09
N ILE A 267 -1.50 -12.13 -0.48
CA ILE A 267 -1.69 -11.09 -1.49
C ILE A 267 -2.31 -9.84 -0.87
N ASN A 268 -1.79 -8.69 -1.27
CA ASN A 268 -2.39 -7.39 -0.99
C ASN A 268 -3.05 -6.88 -2.26
N ILE A 269 -4.35 -6.62 -2.19
CA ILE A 269 -5.15 -6.11 -3.31
C ILE A 269 -5.41 -4.63 -3.06
N LEU A 270 -5.06 -3.80 -4.05
CA LEU A 270 -5.37 -2.38 -4.07
C LEU A 270 -6.48 -2.15 -5.10
N GLN A 271 -7.58 -1.53 -4.68
CA GLN A 271 -8.75 -1.36 -5.55
C GLN A 271 -9.58 -0.14 -5.18
N HIS A 272 -10.45 0.27 -6.11
CA HIS A 272 -11.53 1.22 -5.88
C HIS A 272 -12.86 0.47 -5.77
N PRO A 273 -13.27 0.00 -4.58
CA PRO A 273 -14.53 -0.72 -4.43
C PRO A 273 -15.70 0.24 -4.70
N ASN A 274 -16.65 -0.16 -5.54
CA ASN A 274 -17.84 0.64 -5.89
C ASN A 274 -17.56 2.08 -6.37
N GLY A 275 -16.34 2.36 -6.84
CA GLY A 275 -15.92 3.70 -7.25
C GLY A 275 -15.59 4.69 -6.12
N GLU A 276 -15.54 4.22 -4.87
CA GLU A 276 -15.16 5.01 -3.70
C GLU A 276 -13.62 5.17 -3.58
N SER A 277 -13.17 5.83 -2.50
CA SER A 277 -11.75 5.99 -2.17
C SER A 277 -11.00 4.65 -2.20
N MET A 278 -9.74 4.71 -2.64
CA MET A 278 -8.92 3.52 -2.80
C MET A 278 -8.79 2.77 -1.47
N SER A 279 -9.09 1.47 -1.50
CA SER A 279 -9.09 0.61 -0.33
C SER A 279 -8.14 -0.57 -0.54
N ARG A 280 -7.49 -0.99 0.55
CA ARG A 280 -6.62 -2.18 0.58
C ARG A 280 -7.36 -3.36 1.20
N ILE A 281 -7.42 -4.47 0.48
CA ILE A 281 -7.91 -5.76 1.00
C ILE A 281 -6.74 -6.74 1.09
N ARG A 282 -6.66 -7.50 2.19
CA ARG A 282 -5.75 -8.63 2.32
C ARG A 282 -6.52 -9.91 2.04
N ALA A 283 -6.19 -10.60 0.96
CA ALA A 283 -6.72 -11.91 0.65
C ALA A 283 -5.72 -12.98 1.11
N THR A 284 -6.24 -14.10 1.61
CA THR A 284 -5.45 -15.30 1.89
C THR A 284 -6.04 -16.40 1.02
N PHE A 285 -5.21 -17.08 0.22
CA PHE A 285 -5.67 -18.24 -0.54
C PHE A 285 -6.21 -19.28 0.45
N LYS A 286 -7.49 -19.61 0.32
CA LYS A 286 -8.10 -20.75 1.01
C LYS A 286 -8.31 -21.85 -0.02
N LYS A 287 -8.15 -23.09 0.44
CA LYS A 287 -8.54 -24.29 -0.28
C LYS A 287 -10.01 -24.27 -0.65
#